data_AF-G1PQF1-F1
#
_entry.id   AF-G1PQF1-F1
#
_cell.length_a   1.000
_cell.length_b   1.000
_cell.length_c   1.000
_cell.angle_alpha   90.00
_cell.angle_beta   90.00
_cell.angle_gamma   90.00
#
_symmetry.space_group_name_H-M   'P 1'
#
loop_
_entity.id
_entity.type
_entity.pdbx_description
1 polymer ?
#
loop_
_entity_poly.entity_id
_entity_poly.type
_entity_poly.pdbx_seq_one_letter_code
_entity_poly.pdbx_strand_id
1 'polypeptide(L)'
;MQVFTTRYPKNCLLTVMDRYSAVVQNMEQVVMFPSLLRDMQPSAHGCEAQAGAPSLYNYFTMLKAIRVDVEHGLLPQKEGQVKMAGGGANEAENEAAEMEEGEEVLGQLDLQAQFHLHFSSLHHILTHLTVKAEEVTRTYQEITGQAF
;
A
#
# COMPACT_ATOMS: atom_id res chain seq x y z
N MET A 1 -30.33 -3.30 -18.39
CA MET A 1 -28.88 -3.44 -18.14
C MET A 1 -28.70 -4.60 -17.17
N GLN A 2 -28.10 -5.69 -17.63
CA GLN A 2 -27.83 -6.85 -16.78
C GLN A 2 -26.56 -6.56 -15.99
N VAL A 3 -26.71 -6.23 -14.71
CA VAL A 3 -25.57 -6.09 -13.81
C VAL A 3 -25.04 -7.49 -13.60
N PHE A 4 -23.97 -7.86 -14.30
CA PHE A 4 -23.24 -9.08 -14.03
C PHE A 4 -22.65 -8.94 -12.63
N THR A 5 -23.39 -9.37 -11.61
CA THR A 5 -22.82 -9.66 -10.31
C THR A 5 -22.06 -10.96 -10.47
N THR A 6 -20.89 -10.89 -11.13
CA THR A 6 -19.92 -11.97 -11.13
C THR A 6 -19.64 -12.29 -9.67
N ARG A 7 -20.23 -13.40 -9.19
CA ARG A 7 -19.90 -13.94 -7.88
C ARG A 7 -18.45 -14.38 -7.94
N TYR A 8 -17.56 -13.48 -7.56
CA TYR A 8 -16.16 -13.80 -7.48
C TYR A 8 -15.97 -14.97 -6.50
N PRO A 9 -15.07 -15.92 -6.80
CA PRO A 9 -14.79 -17.00 -5.88
C PRO A 9 -14.34 -16.41 -4.54
N LYS A 10 -14.77 -17.00 -3.42
CA LYS A 10 -14.57 -16.47 -2.06
C LYS A 10 -13.10 -16.16 -1.70
N ASN A 11 -12.15 -16.66 -2.49
CA ASN A 11 -10.70 -16.51 -2.30
C ASN A 11 -10.03 -15.66 -3.39
N CYS A 12 -10.77 -14.92 -4.22
CA CYS A 12 -10.12 -13.99 -5.16
C CYS A 12 -9.57 -12.76 -4.41
N LEU A 13 -8.53 -12.16 -4.97
CA LEU A 13 -7.91 -10.97 -4.40
C LEU A 13 -8.91 -9.83 -4.16
N LEU A 14 -9.84 -9.60 -5.10
CA LEU A 14 -10.85 -8.55 -4.99
C LEU A 14 -11.76 -8.75 -3.77
N THR A 15 -12.26 -9.97 -3.55
CA THR A 15 -13.09 -10.29 -2.37
C THR A 15 -12.32 -10.16 -1.06
N VAL A 16 -11.03 -10.50 -1.05
CA VAL A 16 -10.17 -10.32 0.11
C VAL A 16 -9.95 -8.84 0.41
N MET A 17 -9.72 -8.02 -0.63
CA MET A 17 -9.59 -6.56 -0.53
C MET A 17 -10.89 -5.91 -0.04
N ASP A 18 -12.05 -6.29 -0.57
CA ASP A 18 -13.35 -5.79 -0.12
C ASP A 18 -13.59 -6.11 1.36
N ARG A 19 -13.28 -7.35 1.77
CA ARG A 19 -13.40 -7.77 3.17
C ARG A 19 -12.44 -6.98 4.06
N TYR A 20 -11.20 -6.78 3.61
CA TYR A 20 -10.23 -5.97 4.32
C TYR A 20 -10.76 -4.54 4.54
N SER A 21 -11.24 -3.90 3.48
CA SER A 21 -11.79 -2.54 3.57
C SER A 21 -12.98 -2.45 4.52
N ALA A 22 -13.90 -3.41 4.48
CA ALA A 22 -15.03 -3.46 5.39
C ALA A 22 -14.61 -3.60 6.87
N VAL A 23 -13.58 -4.42 7.15
CA VAL A 23 -13.06 -4.61 8.51
C VAL A 23 -12.35 -3.36 9.02
N VAL A 24 -11.49 -2.74 8.20
CA VAL A 24 -10.78 -1.51 8.58
C VAL A 24 -11.75 -0.33 8.73
N GLN A 25 -12.76 -0.24 7.87
CA GLN A 25 -13.82 0.74 8.01
C GLN A 25 -14.60 0.55 9.33
N ASN A 26 -14.94 -0.69 9.69
CA ASN A 26 -15.56 -0.97 10.98
C ASN A 26 -14.66 -0.56 12.15
N MET A 27 -13.37 -0.88 12.08
CA MET A 27 -12.38 -0.45 13.08
C MET A 27 -12.38 1.07 13.25
N GLU A 28 -12.43 1.86 12.17
CA GLU A 28 -12.49 3.33 12.25
C GLU A 28 -13.78 3.87 12.87
N GLN A 29 -14.91 3.17 12.71
CA GLN A 29 -16.16 3.55 13.36
C GLN A 29 -16.17 3.22 14.86
N VAL A 30 -15.45 2.18 15.27
CA VAL A 30 -15.38 1.74 16.67
C VAL A 30 -14.31 2.52 17.45
N VAL A 31 -13.17 2.80 16.84
CA VAL A 31 -12.05 3.51 17.47
C VAL A 31 -12.30 5.03 17.43
N MET A 32 -13.09 5.50 18.38
CA MET A 32 -13.45 6.92 18.50
C MET A 32 -12.30 7.82 18.96
N PHE A 33 -11.34 7.27 19.71
CA PHE A 33 -10.19 8.00 20.25
C PHE A 33 -8.89 7.22 19.97
N PRO A 34 -8.31 7.36 18.76
CA PRO A 34 -7.10 6.62 18.38
C PRO A 34 -5.90 6.86 19.29
N SER A 35 -5.83 8.02 19.95
CA SER A 35 -4.76 8.36 20.89
C SER A 35 -4.63 7.36 22.04
N LEU A 36 -5.73 6.71 22.45
CA LEU A 36 -5.72 5.69 23.49
C LEU A 36 -4.92 4.43 23.09
N LEU A 37 -4.65 4.24 21.80
CA LEU A 37 -3.89 3.10 21.28
C LEU A 37 -2.38 3.33 21.28
N ARG A 38 -1.89 4.54 21.62
CA ARG A 38 -0.46 4.87 21.59
C ARG A 38 0.31 4.13 22.68
N ASP A 39 -0.30 3.97 23.84
CA ASP A 39 0.32 3.32 25.00
C ASP A 39 -0.05 1.82 25.09
N MET A 40 -0.88 1.33 24.17
CA MET A 40 -1.27 -0.08 24.10
C MET A 40 -0.33 -0.84 23.17
N GLN A 41 0.34 -1.85 23.72
CA GLN A 41 1.12 -2.78 22.92
C GLN A 41 0.22 -3.89 22.35
N PRO A 42 0.50 -4.38 21.12
CA PRO A 42 -0.18 -5.55 20.60
C PRO A 42 0.03 -6.71 21.56
N SER A 43 -1.02 -7.42 21.94
CA SER A 43 -0.89 -8.63 22.76
C SER A 43 -0.27 -9.75 21.91
N ALA A 44 1.05 -9.71 21.72
CA ALA A 44 1.79 -10.85 21.23
C ALA A 44 1.68 -11.94 22.31
N HIS A 45 1.25 -13.13 21.91
CA HIS A 45 1.13 -14.29 22.79
C HIS A 45 2.37 -14.46 23.68
N GLY A 46 2.26 -14.09 24.96
CA GLY A 46 3.14 -14.54 26.04
C GLY A 46 4.60 -14.07 26.02
N CYS A 47 4.99 -13.07 25.24
CA CYS A 47 6.34 -12.52 25.26
C CYS A 47 6.33 -11.09 25.82
N GLU A 48 7.17 -10.83 26.81
CA GLU A 48 7.30 -9.51 27.43
C GLU A 48 7.55 -8.44 26.38
N ALA A 49 6.90 -7.28 26.57
CA ALA A 49 6.95 -6.16 25.66
C ALA A 49 8.41 -5.71 25.46
N GLN A 50 8.99 -6.02 24.29
CA GLN A 50 10.24 -5.39 23.88
C GLN A 50 10.02 -3.89 23.73
N ALA A 51 10.89 -3.11 24.36
CA ALA A 51 10.96 -1.67 24.18
C ALA A 51 11.32 -1.39 22.71
N GLY A 52 10.33 -1.03 21.90
CA GLY A 52 10.48 -0.86 20.44
C GLY A 52 9.35 -1.48 19.61
N ALA A 53 8.51 -2.33 20.22
CA ALA A 53 7.37 -2.90 19.51
C ALA A 53 6.39 -1.79 19.05
N PRO A 54 5.91 -1.85 17.79
CA PRO A 54 5.02 -0.83 17.27
C PRO A 54 3.67 -0.84 18.00
N SER A 55 3.28 0.34 18.49
CA SER A 55 2.00 0.53 19.19
C SER A 55 0.81 0.12 18.33
N LEU A 56 -0.32 -0.19 18.99
CA LEU A 56 -1.59 -0.40 18.29
C LEU A 56 -2.00 0.83 17.47
N TYR A 57 -1.59 2.04 17.87
CA TYR A 57 -1.81 3.26 17.10
C TYR A 57 -1.04 3.24 15.75
N ASN A 58 0.17 2.71 15.72
CA ASN A 58 0.94 2.60 14.48
C ASN A 58 0.27 1.59 13.53
N TYR A 59 -0.20 0.45 14.05
CA TYR A 59 -0.97 -0.52 13.27
C TYR A 59 -2.28 0.09 12.74
N PHE A 60 -3.01 0.80 13.60
CA PHE A 60 -4.23 1.50 13.22
C PHE A 60 -3.96 2.46 12.05
N THR A 61 -2.88 3.25 12.12
CA THR A 61 -2.53 4.21 11.08
C THR A 61 -2.11 3.54 9.77
N MET A 62 -1.30 2.49 9.85
CA MET A 62 -0.87 1.68 8.70
C MET A 62 -2.06 1.04 7.97
N LEU A 63 -2.96 0.39 8.72
CA LEU A 63 -4.13 -0.28 8.15
C LEU A 63 -5.05 0.71 7.43
N LYS A 64 -5.21 1.90 8.01
CA LYS A 64 -5.95 3.00 7.38
C LYS A 64 -5.32 3.46 6.06
N ALA A 65 -4.00 3.65 6.04
CA ALA A 65 -3.29 4.04 4.82
C ALA A 65 -3.51 3.01 3.71
N ILE A 66 -3.31 1.73 4.01
CA ILE A 66 -3.53 0.64 3.05
C ILE A 66 -5.00 0.58 2.59
N ARG A 67 -5.98 0.86 3.47
CA ARG A 67 -7.40 0.91 3.08
C ARG A 67 -7.67 1.99 2.04
N VAL A 68 -7.10 3.17 2.22
CA VAL A 68 -7.23 4.28 1.26
C VAL A 68 -6.67 3.85 -0.09
N ASP A 69 -5.52 3.19 -0.11
CA ASP A 69 -4.89 2.67 -1.33
C ASP A 69 -5.73 1.57 -2.01
N VAL A 70 -6.37 0.71 -1.22
CA VAL A 70 -7.28 -0.34 -1.72
C VAL A 70 -8.55 0.28 -2.34
N GLU A 71 -9.12 1.31 -1.73
CA GLU A 71 -10.37 1.95 -2.18
C GLU A 71 -10.17 2.80 -3.45
N HIS A 72 -9.05 3.53 -3.53
CA HIS A 72 -8.81 4.50 -4.61
C HIS A 72 -7.86 3.94 -5.69
N GLY A 73 -7.30 2.75 -5.47
CA GLY A 73 -6.14 2.25 -6.19
C GLY A 73 -4.87 3.00 -5.78
N LEU A 74 -3.70 2.38 -6.00
CA LEU A 74 -2.43 3.12 -5.95
C LEU A 74 -2.41 4.12 -7.11
N LEU A 75 -2.89 5.34 -6.85
CA LEU A 75 -2.45 6.47 -7.65
C LEU A 75 -0.93 6.51 -7.51
N PRO A 76 -0.16 6.54 -8.62
CA PRO A 76 1.26 6.78 -8.54
C PRO A 76 1.42 8.07 -7.73
N GLN A 77 1.88 7.94 -6.49
CA GLN A 77 2.23 9.10 -5.69
C GLN A 77 3.44 9.65 -6.42
N LYS A 78 3.18 10.59 -7.34
CA LYS A 78 4.14 11.24 -8.20
C LYS A 78 5.35 11.53 -7.34
N GLU A 79 6.42 10.78 -7.58
CA GLU A 79 7.70 10.92 -6.89
C GLU A 79 7.96 12.41 -6.75
N GLY A 80 8.12 12.84 -5.49
CA GLY A 80 8.21 14.22 -5.10
C GLY A 80 9.07 14.98 -6.11
N GLN A 81 8.49 16.01 -6.70
CA GLN A 81 9.19 16.98 -7.53
C GLN A 81 10.38 17.54 -6.73
N VAL A 82 11.56 16.96 -6.88
CA VAL A 82 12.82 17.59 -6.49
C VAL A 82 13.50 18.06 -7.76
N LYS A 83 12.94 19.16 -8.30
CA LYS A 83 13.54 20.14 -9.21
C LYS A 83 12.60 21.35 -9.09
N MET A 84 12.97 22.49 -8.52
CA MET A 84 14.17 23.28 -8.81
C MET A 84 14.49 24.29 -7.71
N ALA A 85 15.81 24.50 -7.52
CA ALA A 85 16.52 25.78 -7.37
C ALA A 85 16.23 26.74 -6.19
N GLY A 86 17.25 26.89 -5.34
CA GLY A 86 17.90 28.20 -5.18
C GLY A 86 18.03 28.74 -3.75
N GLY A 87 19.25 28.65 -3.19
CA GLY A 87 19.84 29.72 -2.39
C GLY A 87 20.13 29.42 -0.92
N GLY A 88 21.41 29.53 -0.55
CA GLY A 88 21.83 29.93 0.80
C GLY A 88 22.59 28.88 1.60
N ALA A 89 23.90 29.08 1.72
CA ALA A 89 24.83 28.36 2.59
C ALA A 89 24.42 28.43 4.08
N ASN A 90 24.68 27.38 4.88
CA ASN A 90 25.88 27.33 5.73
C ASN A 90 26.03 26.00 6.50
N GLU A 91 27.29 25.62 6.66
CA GLU A 91 27.92 24.89 7.77
C GLU A 91 27.52 23.44 8.10
N ALA A 92 28.48 22.57 7.82
CA ALA A 92 28.57 21.18 8.23
C ALA A 92 29.40 21.10 9.52
N GLU A 93 28.83 20.53 10.59
CA GLU A 93 29.60 19.89 11.68
C GLU A 93 28.82 18.67 12.19
N ASN A 94 29.39 17.50 11.87
CA ASN A 94 29.53 16.26 12.65
C ASN A 94 28.55 15.97 13.81
N GLU A 95 27.96 14.77 13.82
CA GLU A 95 28.11 13.79 14.91
C GLU A 95 27.58 12.42 14.43
N ALA A 96 28.46 11.42 14.46
CA ALA A 96 28.20 10.05 14.09
C ALA A 96 28.08 9.19 15.36
N ALA A 97 26.87 8.75 15.68
CA ALA A 97 26.47 7.70 16.63
C ALA A 97 24.95 7.90 16.83
N GLU A 98 24.03 6.97 16.59
CA GLU A 98 24.03 5.54 16.86
C GLU A 98 23.17 4.82 15.82
N MET A 99 23.73 3.78 15.23
CA MET A 99 23.08 2.93 14.22
C MET A 99 22.67 1.64 14.92
N GLU A 100 21.69 1.65 15.83
CA GLU A 100 21.13 0.42 16.42
C GLU A 100 19.68 0.64 16.95
N GLU A 101 18.81 1.29 16.18
CA GLU A 101 17.34 1.29 16.43
C GLU A 101 16.54 0.83 15.19
N GLY A 102 17.21 0.13 14.27
CA GLY A 102 16.65 -0.17 12.95
C GLY A 102 15.79 -1.41 12.88
N GLU A 103 16.06 -2.49 13.62
CA GLU A 103 15.65 -3.82 13.14
C GLU A 103 14.20 -4.24 13.41
N GLU A 104 13.53 -3.75 14.44
CA GLU A 104 12.17 -4.24 14.79
C GLU A 104 11.02 -3.31 14.38
N VAL A 105 11.28 -2.01 14.21
CA VAL A 105 10.35 -1.06 13.57
C VAL A 105 10.23 -1.33 12.06
N LEU A 106 11.24 -2.00 11.48
CA LEU A 106 11.23 -2.44 10.08
C LEU A 106 10.07 -3.38 9.77
N GLY A 107 9.67 -4.31 10.65
CA GLY A 107 8.65 -5.32 10.33
C GLY A 107 7.24 -4.77 10.07
N GLN A 108 6.91 -3.59 10.60
CA GLN A 108 5.60 -2.94 10.37
C GLN A 108 5.61 -2.05 9.13
N LEU A 109 6.67 -1.27 8.94
CA LEU A 109 6.93 -0.56 7.68
C LEU A 109 7.06 -1.55 6.51
N ASP A 110 7.54 -2.76 6.79
CA ASP A 110 7.72 -3.83 5.80
C ASP A 110 6.40 -4.29 5.20
N LEU A 111 5.32 -4.49 5.97
CA LEU A 111 4.04 -4.93 5.40
C LEU A 111 3.41 -3.88 4.47
N GLN A 112 3.43 -2.60 4.87
CA GLN A 112 2.92 -1.53 4.03
C GLN A 112 3.79 -1.34 2.78
N ALA A 113 5.11 -1.36 2.93
CA ALA A 113 6.04 -1.25 1.81
C ALA A 113 5.93 -2.44 0.85
N GLN A 114 5.79 -3.67 1.36
CA GLN A 114 5.54 -4.87 0.56
C GLN A 114 4.21 -4.76 -0.19
N PHE A 115 3.14 -4.31 0.47
CA PHE A 115 1.86 -4.09 -0.19
C PHE A 115 2.00 -3.11 -1.36
N HIS A 116 2.67 -1.97 -1.14
CA HIS A 116 2.94 -0.98 -2.17
C HIS A 116 3.76 -1.53 -3.32
N LEU A 117 4.84 -2.26 -3.01
CA LEU A 117 5.71 -2.89 -4.01
C LEU A 117 4.94 -3.89 -4.87
N HIS A 118 4.19 -4.81 -4.24
CA HIS A 118 3.46 -5.84 -4.95
C HIS A 118 2.32 -5.26 -5.79
N PHE A 119 1.55 -4.32 -5.25
CA PHE A 119 0.44 -3.72 -5.98
C PHE A 119 0.93 -2.85 -7.14
N SER A 120 2.00 -2.08 -6.95
CA SER A 120 2.64 -1.31 -8.02
C SER A 120 3.19 -2.22 -9.13
N SER A 121 3.82 -3.33 -8.74
CA SER A 121 4.34 -4.32 -9.69
C SER A 121 3.21 -4.96 -10.48
N LEU A 122 2.13 -5.38 -9.81
CA LEU A 122 0.96 -5.95 -10.46
C LEU A 122 0.32 -4.96 -11.43
N HIS A 123 0.15 -3.71 -11.02
CA HIS A 123 -0.37 -2.64 -11.87
C HIS A 123 0.49 -2.45 -13.12
N HIS A 124 1.81 -2.38 -12.97
CA HIS A 124 2.74 -2.23 -14.09
C HIS A 124 2.66 -3.42 -15.06
N ILE A 125 2.66 -4.65 -14.54
CA ILE A 125 2.56 -5.88 -15.34
C ILE A 125 1.24 -5.89 -16.13
N LEU A 126 0.11 -5.64 -15.47
CA LEU A 126 -1.21 -5.64 -16.13
C LEU A 126 -1.32 -4.54 -17.18
N THR A 127 -0.76 -3.36 -16.91
CA THR A 127 -0.71 -2.26 -17.89
C THR A 127 0.08 -2.67 -19.13
N HIS A 128 1.28 -3.23 -18.95
CA HIS A 128 2.13 -3.68 -20.06
C HIS A 128 1.46 -4.82 -20.86
N LEU A 129 0.88 -5.80 -20.19
CA LEU A 129 0.15 -6.90 -20.85
C LEU A 129 -1.08 -6.41 -21.61
N THR A 130 -1.77 -5.37 -21.13
CA THR A 130 -2.90 -4.76 -21.82
C THR A 130 -2.47 -4.17 -23.16
N VAL A 131 -1.37 -3.41 -23.20
CA VAL A 131 -0.80 -2.90 -24.45
C VAL A 131 -0.42 -4.03 -25.40
N LYS A 132 0.19 -5.12 -24.90
CA LYS A 132 0.50 -6.29 -25.73
C LYS A 132 -0.74 -6.99 -26.28
N ALA A 133 -1.81 -7.09 -25.51
CA ALA A 133 -3.07 -7.64 -25.98
C ALA A 133 -3.70 -6.77 -27.08
N GLU A 134 -3.63 -5.44 -26.96
CA GLU A 134 -4.07 -4.50 -27.98
C GLU A 134 -3.23 -4.61 -29.27
N GLU A 135 -1.90 -4.70 -29.16
CA GLU A 135 -1.01 -4.95 -30.30
C GLU A 135 -1.39 -6.23 -31.05
N VAL A 136 -1.57 -7.35 -30.33
CA VAL A 136 -1.97 -8.64 -30.92
C VAL A 136 -3.32 -8.51 -31.63
N THR A 137 -4.29 -7.86 -30.98
CA THR A 137 -5.63 -7.66 -31.54
C THR A 137 -5.57 -6.84 -32.83
N ARG A 138 -4.81 -5.74 -32.82
CA ARG A 138 -4.61 -4.88 -33.99
C ARG A 138 -3.95 -5.63 -35.14
N THR A 139 -2.86 -6.34 -34.88
CA THR A 139 -2.15 -7.12 -35.92
C THR A 139 -3.06 -8.18 -36.53
N TYR A 140 -3.90 -8.84 -35.73
CA TYR A 140 -4.86 -9.81 -36.25
C TYR A 140 -5.91 -9.15 -37.17
N GLN A 141 -6.44 -7.98 -36.78
CA GLN A 141 -7.40 -7.23 -37.60
C GLN A 141 -6.79 -6.77 -38.93
N GLU A 142 -5.52 -6.35 -38.92
CA GLU A 142 -4.77 -5.98 -40.13
C GLU A 142 -4.60 -7.18 -41.07
N ILE A 143 -4.23 -8.36 -40.55
CA ILE A 143 -4.05 -9.58 -41.36
C ILE A 143 -5.37 -10.09 -41.95
N THR A 144 -6.47 -9.98 -41.21
CA THR A 144 -7.78 -10.46 -41.64
C THR A 144 -8.58 -9.46 -42.48
N GLY A 145 -8.04 -8.26 -42.73
CA GLY A 145 -8.72 -7.20 -43.47
C GLY A 145 -9.95 -6.64 -42.73
N GLN A 146 -9.98 -6.77 -41.39
CA GLN A 146 -11.03 -6.23 -40.53
C GLN A 146 -10.75 -4.78 -40.10
N ALA A 147 -9.52 -4.31 -40.31
CA ALA A 147 -9.16 -2.90 -40.11
C ALA A 147 -9.77 -2.04 -41.22
N PHE A 148 -10.82 -1.28 -40.90
CA PHE A 148 -11.37 -0.20 -41.73
C PHE A 148 -11.00 1.16 -41.14
#